data_AF-A0A1F6BTK4-F1
#
_entry.id   AF-A0A1F6BTK4-F1
#
_cell.length_a   1.000
_cell.length_b   1.000
_cell.length_c   1.000
_cell.angle_alpha   90.00
_cell.angle_beta   90.00
_cell.angle_gamma   90.00
#
_symmetry.space_group_name_H-M   'P 1'
#
loop_
_entity.id
_entity.type
_entity.pdbx_description
1 polymer ?
#
loop_
_entity_poly.entity_id
_entity_poly.type
_entity_poly.pdbx_seq_one_letter_code
_entity_poly.pdbx_strand_id
1 'polypeptide(L)' 'MTYKSTAIINKEGKWFVARSAELGVVSQGRTVEEARKNLEEAVELYLENTPRNKKILSKTPPVITSIEVNA' A
#
# COMPACT_ATOMS: atom_id res chain seq x y z
N MET A 1 7.73 -15.87 6.09
CA MET A 1 8.18 -14.52 6.51
C MET A 1 6.97 -13.64 6.49
N THR A 2 6.68 -12.93 7.57
CA THR A 2 5.54 -12.01 7.64
C THR A 2 6.04 -10.60 7.35
N TYR A 3 5.51 -9.97 6.31
CA TYR A 3 5.77 -8.57 5.99
C TYR A 3 4.59 -7.73 6.45
N LYS A 4 4.88 -6.58 7.06
CA LYS A 4 3.87 -5.62 7.45
C LYS A 4 4.12 -4.33 6.67
N SER A 5 3.07 -3.85 6.02
CA SER A 5 3.07 -2.60 5.27
C SER A 5 1.78 -1.83 5.60
N THR A 6 1.89 -0.51 5.61
CA THR A 6 0.81 0.43 5.85
C THR A 6 0.05 0.67 4.55
N ALA A 7 -1.24 0.35 4.56
CA ALA A 7 -2.12 0.63 3.44
C ALA A 7 -2.78 2.01 3.61
N ILE A 8 -2.71 2.84 2.57
CA ILE A 8 -3.41 4.12 2.44
C ILE A 8 -4.50 3.91 1.39
N ILE A 9 -5.76 4.15 1.74
CA ILE A 9 -6.90 3.92 0.85
C ILE A 9 -7.68 5.21 0.69
N ASN A 10 -7.82 5.68 -0.55
CA ASN A 10 -8.58 6.88 -0.90
C ASN A 10 -9.74 6.52 -1.83
N LYS A 11 -10.86 7.22 -1.70
CA LYS A 11 -11.97 7.10 -2.65
C LYS A 11 -11.73 8.03 -3.83
N GLU A 12 -11.63 7.47 -5.02
CA GLU A 12 -11.42 8.17 -6.29
C GLU A 12 -12.57 7.85 -7.24
N GLY A 13 -13.56 8.74 -7.26
CA GLY A 13 -14.79 8.55 -8.03
C GLY A 13 -15.55 7.29 -7.61
N LYS A 14 -15.61 6.30 -8.52
CA LYS A 14 -16.33 5.02 -8.31
C LYS A 14 -15.44 3.92 -7.71
N TRP A 15 -14.16 4.21 -7.44
CA TRP A 15 -13.18 3.24 -6.97
C TRP A 15 -12.60 3.66 -5.63
N PHE A 16 -12.12 2.67 -4.87
CA PHE A 16 -11.17 2.86 -3.79
C PHE A 16 -9.80 2.48 -4.29
N VAL A 17 -8.85 3.41 -4.26
CA VAL A 17 -7.46 3.22 -4.66
C VAL A 17 -6.64 2.99 -3.40
N ALA A 18 -5.97 1.84 -3.32
CA ALA A 18 -5.18 1.41 -2.18
C ALA A 18 -3.69 1.41 -2.55
N ARG A 19 -2.84 1.99 -1.70
CA ARG A 19 -1.39 2.08 -1.86
C ARG A 19 -0.66 1.55 -0.62
N SER A 20 0.41 0.80 -0.83
CA SER A 20 1.43 0.52 0.19
C SER A 20 2.34 1.75 0.37
N ALA A 21 2.41 2.27 1.60
CA ALA A 21 3.25 3.43 1.91
C ALA A 21 4.75 3.13 1.77
N GLU A 22 5.16 1.90 2.12
CA GLU A 22 6.56 1.49 2.16
C GLU A 22 7.06 0.93 0.82
N LEU A 23 6.18 0.31 0.02
CA LEU A 23 6.58 -0.37 -1.22
C LEU A 23 6.17 0.40 -2.48
N GLY A 24 5.27 1.39 -2.37
CA GLY A 24 4.73 2.10 -3.52
C GLY A 24 3.83 1.26 -4.43
N VAL A 25 3.53 0.01 -4.04
CA VAL A 25 2.58 -0.87 -4.74
C VAL A 25 1.18 -0.29 -4.63
N VAL A 26 0.42 -0.33 -5.73
CA VAL A 26 -0.93 0.22 -5.82
C VAL A 26 -1.88 -0.84 -6.38
N SER A 27 -3.11 -0.86 -5.86
CA SER A 27 -4.22 -1.63 -6.39
C SER A 27 -5.54 -0.88 -6.16
N GLN A 28 -6.66 -1.43 -6.58
CA GLN A 28 -7.98 -0.79 -6.44
C GLN A 28 -9.11 -1.80 -6.28
N GLY A 29 -10.25 -1.34 -5.76
CA GLY A 29 -11.48 -2.12 -5.63
C GLY A 29 -12.72 -1.24 -5.58
N ARG A 30 -13.92 -1.83 -5.67
CA ARG A 30 -15.20 -1.12 -5.56
C ARG A 30 -15.62 -0.87 -4.11
N THR A 31 -15.04 -1.61 -3.17
CA THR A 31 -15.15 -1.34 -1.72
C THR A 31 -13.77 -1.20 -1.08
N VAL A 32 -13.74 -0.72 0.16
CA VAL A 32 -12.49 -0.62 0.95
C VAL A 32 -11.88 -2.00 1.16
N GLU A 33 -12.70 -3.01 1.44
CA GLU A 33 -12.29 -4.40 1.67
C GLU A 33 -11.71 -5.01 0.40
N GLU A 34 -12.35 -4.79 -0.75
CA GLU A 34 -11.86 -5.26 -2.04
C GLU A 34 -10.52 -4.60 -2.39
N ALA A 35 -10.42 -3.28 -2.25
CA ALA A 35 -9.18 -2.56 -2.52
C ALA A 35 -8.03 -3.02 -1.60
N ARG A 36 -8.32 -3.28 -0.31
CA ARG A 36 -7.36 -3.83 0.64
C ARG A 36 -6.89 -5.23 0.23
N LYS A 37 -7.83 -6.13 -0.12
CA LYS A 37 -7.51 -7.50 -0.54
C LYS A 37 -6.69 -7.50 -1.84
N ASN A 38 -7.08 -6.70 -2.82
CA ASN A 38 -6.36 -6.60 -4.08
C ASN A 38 -4.95 -5.98 -3.89
N LEU A 39 -4.77 -5.09 -2.92
CA LEU A 39 -3.45 -4.57 -2.55
C LEU A 39 -2.59 -5.63 -1.85
N GLU A 40 -3.18 -6.47 -0.99
CA GLU A 40 -2.50 -7.59 -0.33
C GLU A 40 -1.91 -8.55 -1.37
N GLU A 41 -2.70 -9.01 -2.33
CA GLU A 41 -2.25 -9.87 -3.43
C GLU A 41 -1.16 -9.20 -4.28
N ALA A 42 -1.32 -7.91 -4.61
CA ALA A 42 -0.31 -7.17 -5.37
C ALA A 42 1.03 -7.03 -4.62
N VAL A 43 0.99 -6.84 -3.30
CA VAL A 43 2.19 -6.77 -2.45
C VAL A 43 2.87 -8.13 -2.35
N GLU A 44 2.13 -9.22 -2.21
CA GLU A 44 2.68 -10.58 -2.22
C GLU A 44 3.44 -10.84 -3.53
N LEU A 45 2.81 -10.58 -4.67
CA LEU A 45 3.45 -10.73 -5.99
C LEU A 45 4.71 -9.85 -6.13
N TYR A 46 4.67 -8.60 -5.65
CA TYR A 46 5.84 -7.72 -5.66
C TYR A 46 7.00 -8.31 -4.84
N LEU A 47 6.70 -8.82 -3.64
CA LEU A 47 7.70 -9.38 -2.73
C LEU A 47 8.26 -10.70 -3.25
N GLU A 48 7.49 -11.52 -3.94
CA GLU A 48 7.98 -12.74 -4.58
C GLU A 48 9.03 -12.45 -5.66
N ASN A 49 8.80 -11.40 -6.47
CA ASN A 49 9.67 -11.01 -7.56
C ASN A 49 10.87 -10.14 -7.13
N THR A 50 10.87 -9.63 -5.90
CA THR A 50 11.95 -8.76 -5.40
C THR A 50 13.12 -9.59 -4.83
N PRO A 51 14.38 -9.30 -5.19
CA PRO A 51 15.56 -9.94 -4.59
C PRO A 51 15.65 -9.70 -3.07
N ARG A 52 16.01 -10.72 -2.27
CA ARG A 52 16.02 -10.63 -0.78
C ARG A 52 16.86 -9.47 -0.23
N ASN A 53 17.96 -9.13 -0.88
CA ASN A 53 18.84 -8.01 -0.50
C ASN A 53 18.24 -6.62 -0.74
N LYS A 54 17.16 -6.52 -1.53
CA LYS A 54 16.40 -5.29 -1.76
C LYS A 54 15.12 -5.19 -0.93
N LYS A 55 14.77 -6.23 -0.15
CA LYS A 55 13.58 -6.25 0.73
C LYS A 55 13.83 -5.53 2.06
N ILE A 56 14.37 -4.31 2.00
CA ILE A 56 14.56 -3.47 3.19
C ILE A 56 13.24 -2.75 3.44
N LEU A 57 12.33 -3.42 4.14
CA LEU A 57 11.17 -2.77 4.73
C LEU A 57 11.59 -2.21 6.10
N SER A 58 11.31 -0.93 6.33
CA SER A 58 11.46 -0.33 7.65
C SER A 58 10.69 -1.17 8.66
N LYS A 59 11.33 -1.56 9.77
CA LYS A 59 10.65 -2.27 10.87
C LYS A 59 9.61 -1.40 11.56
N THR A 60 9.74 -0.08 11.42
CA THR A 60 8.85 0.90 12.03
C THR A 60 7.88 1.40 10.97
N PRO A 61 6.56 1.26 11.18
CA PRO A 61 5.56 1.84 10.27
C PRO A 61 5.74 3.36 10.17
N PRO A 62 5.52 3.96 8.98
CA PRO A 62 5.53 5.40 8.83
C PRO A 62 4.36 6.04 9.60
N VAL A 63 4.53 7.28 10.03
CA VAL A 63 3.43 8.12 10.51
C VAL A 63 2.78 8.78 9.28
N ILE A 64 1.51 8.48 9.03
CA ILE A 64 0.74 9.05 7.91
C ILE A 64 -0.14 10.18 8.45
N THR A 65 0.02 11.39 7.90
CA THR A 65 -0.76 12.57 8.25
C THR A 65 -1.00 13.44 7.03
N SER A 66 -2.09 14.22 7.06
CA SER A 66 -2.40 15.20 6.03
C SER A 66 -1.69 16.53 6.31
N ILE A 67 -1.34 17.26 5.26
CA ILE A 67 -0.90 18.66 5.32
C ILE A 67 -1.82 19.50 4.43
N GLU A 68 -2.15 20.71 4.88
CA GLU A 68 -2.88 21.68 4.08
C GLU A 68 -1.89 22.73 3.56
N VAL A 69 -1.97 23.04 2.26
CA VAL A 69 -1.13 24.05 1.61
C VAL A 69 -2.02 25.02 0.86
N ASN A 70 -1.75 26.31 0.98
CA ASN A 70 -2.41 27.36 0.20
C ASN A 70 -1.48 27.71 -0.97
N ALA A 71 -1.99 27.63 -2.20
CA ALA A 71 -1.28 27.97 -3.43
C ALA A 71 -1.90 29.21 -4.08
#